data_AF-A0A8S8YLH7-F1
#
_entry.id   AF-A0A8S8YLH7-F1
#
_cell.length_a   1.000
_cell.length_b   1.000
_cell.length_c   1.000
_cell.angle_alpha   90.00
_cell.angle_beta   90.00
_cell.angle_gamma   90.00
#
_symmetry.space_group_name_H-M   'P 1'
#
loop_
_entity.id
_entity.type
_entity.pdbx_description
1 polymer ?
#
loop_
_entity_poly.entity_id
_entity_poly.type
_entity_poly.pdbx_seq_one_letter_code
_entity_poly.pdbx_strand_id
1 'polypeptide(L)'
;MDAKVSEFGKIGDILVLPLFQGTDKAPNNALNGLSRTQRNLVNDALSSDSFSGKSGKHLHVWTADCQVVLVGMGECPSEKECRDGGAKTLAALSKDQGTNITVRFTTGWTTSMMSLVR
;
A
#
# COMPACT_ATOMS: atom_id res chain seq x y z
N MET A 1 -5.22 -15.17 11.23
CA MET A 1 -5.40 -14.19 10.15
C MET A 1 -6.01 -14.95 9.00
N ASP A 2 -7.16 -14.51 8.50
CA ASP A 2 -7.77 -15.05 7.28
C ASP A 2 -7.32 -14.19 6.10
N ALA A 3 -7.08 -14.80 4.94
CA ALA A 3 -6.59 -14.10 3.77
C ALA A 3 -7.30 -14.61 2.51
N LYS A 4 -7.80 -13.67 1.70
CA LYS A 4 -8.39 -13.94 0.39
C LYS A 4 -7.75 -13.07 -0.67
N VAL A 5 -7.70 -13.59 -1.90
CA VAL A 5 -7.27 -12.83 -3.08
C VAL A 5 -8.49 -12.55 -3.94
N SER A 6 -8.62 -11.31 -4.42
CA SER A 6 -9.69 -10.89 -5.31
C SER A 6 -9.17 -9.86 -6.32
N GLU A 7 -9.96 -9.60 -7.37
CA GLU A 7 -9.75 -8.44 -8.22
C GLU A 7 -9.92 -7.12 -7.43
N PHE A 8 -9.54 -6.01 -8.06
CA PHE A 8 -9.70 -4.68 -7.48
C PHE A 8 -11.18 -4.37 -7.21
N GLY A 9 -11.52 -4.07 -5.96
CA GLY A 9 -12.90 -3.81 -5.56
C GLY A 9 -12.98 -3.10 -4.23
N LYS A 10 -13.85 -3.59 -3.35
CA LYS A 10 -14.00 -3.06 -1.98
C LYS A 10 -12.67 -3.15 -1.24
N ILE A 11 -12.40 -2.11 -0.46
CA ILE A 11 -11.26 -2.01 0.44
C ILE A 11 -11.81 -2.24 1.86
N GLY A 12 -10.98 -2.82 2.72
CA GLY A 12 -11.26 -2.89 4.14
C GLY A 12 -11.07 -1.53 4.83
N ASP A 13 -10.78 -1.58 6.13
CA ASP A 13 -10.58 -0.39 6.95
C ASP A 13 -9.23 0.29 6.63
N ILE A 14 -8.24 -0.53 6.21
CA ILE A 14 -6.89 -0.09 5.86
C ILE A 14 -6.53 -0.58 4.45
N LEU A 15 -6.13 0.35 3.57
CA LEU A 15 -5.50 0.05 2.28
C LEU A 15 -3.99 0.22 2.38
N VAL A 16 -3.24 -0.84 2.15
CA VAL A 16 -1.77 -0.79 2.03
C VAL A 16 -1.40 -0.78 0.55
N LEU A 17 -0.63 0.25 0.15
CA LEU A 17 -0.09 0.43 -1.19
C LEU A 17 1.44 0.35 -1.13
N PRO A 18 2.02 -0.82 -1.45
CA PRO A 18 3.46 -0.94 -1.63
C PRO A 18 3.86 -0.40 -3.01
N LEU A 19 4.72 0.61 -3.04
CA LEU A 19 5.06 1.41 -4.20
C LEU A 19 6.58 1.42 -4.42
N PHE A 20 6.97 1.34 -5.69
CA PHE A 20 8.36 1.50 -6.09
C PHE A 20 8.77 2.98 -6.01
N GLN A 21 10.06 3.21 -5.79
CA GLN A 21 10.64 4.56 -5.79
C GLN A 21 10.37 5.25 -7.13
N GLY A 22 10.07 6.56 -7.06
CA GLY A 22 9.71 7.34 -8.24
C GLY A 22 8.23 7.25 -8.63
N THR A 23 7.39 6.61 -7.81
CA THR A 23 5.93 6.66 -7.98
C THR A 23 5.40 8.02 -7.50
N ASP A 24 5.19 8.91 -8.45
CA ASP A 24 4.70 10.29 -8.32
C ASP A 24 3.19 10.43 -8.54
N LYS A 25 2.54 9.35 -9.02
CA LYS A 25 1.08 9.24 -9.12
C LYS A 25 0.62 7.83 -8.75
N ALA A 26 -0.60 7.72 -8.22
CA ALA A 26 -1.17 6.41 -7.92
C ALA A 26 -1.25 5.53 -9.19
N PRO A 27 -0.73 4.29 -9.16
CA PRO A 27 -0.83 3.36 -10.28
C PRO A 27 -2.29 3.04 -10.65
N ASN A 28 -2.50 2.54 -11.88
CA ASN A 28 -3.85 2.21 -12.35
C ASN A 28 -4.58 1.27 -11.39
N ASN A 29 -5.85 1.57 -11.12
CA ASN A 29 -6.73 0.86 -10.21
C ASN A 29 -6.27 0.79 -8.73
N ALA A 30 -5.12 1.38 -8.37
CA ALA A 30 -4.60 1.38 -7.00
C ALA A 30 -5.59 1.98 -5.99
N LEU A 31 -6.46 2.89 -6.43
CA LEU A 31 -7.43 3.60 -5.60
C LEU A 31 -8.90 3.22 -5.90
N ASN A 32 -9.14 2.11 -6.59
CA ASN A 32 -10.50 1.59 -6.79
C ASN A 32 -11.13 1.24 -5.44
N GLY A 33 -12.40 1.60 -5.25
CA GLY A 33 -13.10 1.47 -3.96
C GLY A 33 -13.02 2.70 -3.05
N LEU A 34 -12.10 3.64 -3.28
CA LEU A 34 -12.06 4.92 -2.56
C LEU A 34 -13.03 5.95 -3.16
N SER A 35 -13.50 6.91 -2.36
CA SER A 35 -14.25 8.08 -2.83
C SER A 35 -13.34 9.06 -3.59
N ARG A 36 -13.94 10.03 -4.31
CA ARG A 36 -13.17 11.06 -5.03
C ARG A 36 -12.26 11.86 -4.09
N THR A 37 -12.75 12.25 -2.92
CA THR A 37 -11.99 13.01 -1.93
C THR A 37 -10.79 12.21 -1.41
N GLN A 38 -11.01 10.94 -1.05
CA GLN A 38 -9.95 10.04 -0.61
C GLN A 38 -8.86 9.86 -1.69
N ARG A 39 -9.28 9.73 -2.95
CA ARG A 39 -8.36 9.63 -4.09
C ARG A 39 -7.50 10.88 -4.25
N ASN A 40 -8.10 12.06 -4.12
CA ASN A 40 -7.35 13.32 -4.24
C ASN A 40 -6.28 13.41 -3.15
N LEU A 41 -6.63 13.14 -1.89
CA LEU A 41 -5.67 13.18 -0.77
C LEU A 41 -4.48 12.23 -0.97
N VAL A 42 -4.72 11.02 -1.49
CA VAL A 42 -3.64 10.07 -1.78
C VAL A 42 -2.77 10.54 -2.93
N ASN A 43 -3.35 11.13 -3.99
CA ASN A 43 -2.55 11.67 -5.09
C ASN A 43 -1.75 12.90 -4.66
N ASP A 44 -2.32 13.79 -3.85
CA ASP A 44 -1.62 14.95 -3.30
C ASP A 44 -0.42 14.48 -2.47
N ALA A 45 -0.61 13.46 -1.61
CA ALA A 45 0.45 12.85 -0.83
C ALA A 45 1.57 12.25 -1.71
N LEU A 46 1.23 11.56 -2.80
CA LEU A 46 2.20 10.98 -3.75
C LEU A 46 2.96 12.03 -4.56
N SER A 47 2.29 13.12 -4.92
CA SER A 47 2.91 14.25 -5.62
C SER A 47 3.72 15.16 -4.69
N SER A 48 3.61 14.98 -3.38
CA SER A 48 4.36 15.75 -2.39
C SER A 48 5.76 15.18 -2.16
N ASP A 49 6.68 16.02 -1.70
CA ASP A 49 8.01 15.59 -1.26
C ASP A 49 7.99 14.69 0.00
N SER A 50 6.81 14.47 0.59
CA SER A 50 6.65 13.68 1.82
C SER A 50 6.76 12.17 1.58
N PHE A 51 6.60 11.69 0.35
CA PHE A 51 6.72 10.28 0.01
C PHE A 51 7.59 10.05 -1.22
N SER A 52 8.77 9.47 -1.03
CA SER A 52 9.73 9.21 -2.12
C SER A 52 9.65 7.78 -2.69
N GLY A 53 8.89 6.88 -2.06
CA GLY A 53 8.90 5.45 -2.39
C GLY A 53 10.21 4.72 -2.08
N LYS A 54 11.19 5.38 -1.44
CA LYS A 54 12.43 4.75 -0.95
C LYS A 54 12.13 3.66 0.07
N SER A 55 12.95 2.62 0.10
CA SER A 55 12.79 1.47 1.02
C SER A 55 12.63 1.92 2.48
N GLY A 56 11.59 1.41 3.15
CA GLY A 56 11.29 1.70 4.55
C GLY A 56 10.60 3.05 4.80
N LYS A 57 10.23 3.80 3.76
CA LYS A 57 9.38 4.99 3.92
C LYS A 57 7.92 4.58 4.07
N HIS A 58 7.24 5.23 5.01
CA HIS A 58 5.82 5.06 5.25
C HIS A 58 5.15 6.42 5.27
N LEU A 59 3.98 6.53 4.65
CA LEU A 59 3.11 7.68 4.79
C LEU A 59 1.67 7.22 4.98
N HIS A 60 1.05 7.71 6.05
CA HIS A 60 -0.33 7.37 6.41
C HIS A 60 -1.23 8.54 6.00
N VAL A 61 -2.12 8.28 5.06
CA VAL A 61 -3.14 9.22 4.60
C VAL A 61 -4.46 8.85 5.28
N TRP A 62 -4.94 9.75 6.13
CA TRP A 62 -6.12 9.56 6.95
C TRP A 62 -7.35 10.13 6.27
N THR A 63 -8.43 9.35 6.26
CA THR A 63 -9.75 9.78 5.76
C THR A 63 -10.82 9.23 6.70
N ALA A 64 -12.01 9.82 6.71
CA ALA A 64 -13.07 9.48 7.67
C ALA A 64 -13.44 7.98 7.69
N ASP A 65 -13.33 7.30 6.54
CA ASP A 65 -13.81 5.92 6.35
C ASP A 65 -12.70 4.92 6.01
N CYS A 66 -11.45 5.36 5.87
CA CYS A 66 -10.35 4.50 5.45
C CYS A 66 -8.99 5.13 5.79
N GLN A 67 -8.07 4.30 6.27
CA GLN A 67 -6.65 4.64 6.29
C GLN A 67 -5.97 4.13 5.02
N VAL A 68 -5.21 4.97 4.33
CA VAL A 68 -4.33 4.53 3.23
C VAL A 68 -2.89 4.63 3.69
N VAL A 69 -2.15 3.52 3.61
CA VAL A 69 -0.75 3.41 4.01
C VAL A 69 0.10 3.22 2.77
N LEU A 70 0.88 4.24 2.43
CA LEU A 70 1.87 4.20 1.36
C LEU A 70 3.17 3.60 1.92
N VAL A 71 3.70 2.57 1.26
CA VAL A 71 4.92 1.87 1.68
C VAL A 71 5.94 1.94 0.56
N GLY A 72 7.09 2.54 0.81
CA GLY A 72 8.18 2.64 -0.14
C GLY A 72 9.00 1.35 -0.17
N MET A 73 9.14 0.77 -1.36
CA MET A 73 9.84 -0.50 -1.58
C MET A 73 11.21 -0.32 -2.26
N GLY A 74 11.62 0.91 -2.60
CA GLY A 74 12.82 1.17 -3.38
C GLY A 74 12.62 0.91 -4.87
N GLU A 75 13.70 0.95 -5.65
CA GLU A 75 13.66 0.83 -7.12
C GLU A 75 13.50 -0.63 -7.57
N CYS A 76 14.28 -1.55 -7.00
CA CYS A 76 14.30 -2.96 -7.37
C CYS A 76 14.49 -3.84 -6.11
N PRO A 77 13.45 -3.99 -5.27
CA PRO A 77 13.55 -4.81 -4.07
C PRO A 77 13.72 -6.28 -4.41
N SER A 78 14.59 -6.95 -3.66
CA SER A 78 14.63 -8.41 -3.62
C SER A 78 13.36 -8.99 -2.99
N GLU A 79 13.10 -10.28 -3.20
CA GLU A 79 11.97 -10.97 -2.57
C GLU A 79 12.04 -10.92 -1.03
N LYS A 80 13.26 -10.97 -0.46
CA LYS A 80 13.47 -10.84 0.97
C LYS A 80 13.05 -9.45 1.46
N GLU A 81 13.45 -8.40 0.76
CA GLU A 81 13.07 -7.03 1.11
C GLU A 81 11.55 -6.81 0.99
N CYS A 82 10.92 -7.43 -0.01
CA CYS A 82 9.45 -7.43 -0.14
C CYS A 82 8.78 -8.03 1.10
N ARG A 83 9.23 -9.21 1.54
CA ARG A 83 8.70 -9.89 2.74
C ARG A 83 8.95 -9.10 4.02
N ASP A 84 10.18 -8.60 4.21
CA ASP A 84 10.54 -7.82 5.39
C ASP A 84 9.74 -6.52 5.46
N GLY A 85 9.55 -5.84 4.32
CA GLY A 85 8.72 -4.65 4.21
C GLY A 85 7.26 -4.92 4.56
N GLY A 86 6.69 -6.00 4.02
CA GLY A 86 5.33 -6.45 4.35
C GLY A 86 5.16 -6.77 5.83
N ALA A 87 6.07 -7.55 6.41
CA ALA A 87 6.03 -7.92 7.83
C ALA A 87 6.14 -6.71 8.75
N LYS A 88 7.08 -5.79 8.47
CA LYS A 88 7.24 -4.55 9.23
C LYS A 88 6.01 -3.65 9.12
N THR A 89 5.42 -3.54 7.93
CA THR A 89 4.21 -2.75 7.70
C THR A 89 3.07 -3.29 8.57
N LEU A 90 2.79 -4.59 8.48
CA LEU A 90 1.70 -5.21 9.25
C LEU A 90 1.92 -5.11 10.76
N ALA A 91 3.17 -5.25 11.23
CA ALA A 91 3.52 -5.09 12.64
C ALA A 91 3.35 -3.65 13.16
N ALA A 92 3.49 -2.65 12.28
CA ALA A 92 3.35 -1.23 12.63
C ALA A 92 1.91 -0.71 12.60
N LEU A 93 0.97 -1.46 12.01
CA LEU A 93 -0.44 -1.05 11.97
C LEU A 93 -1.07 -1.12 13.37
N SER A 94 -1.71 -0.03 13.80
CA SER A 94 -2.56 -0.04 14.99
C SER A 94 -3.94 -0.63 14.67
N LYS A 95 -4.66 -1.07 15.71
CA LYS A 95 -6.03 -1.61 15.57
C LYS A 95 -7.11 -0.53 15.63
N ASP A 96 -6.73 0.71 15.88
CA ASP A 96 -7.68 1.83 16.11
C ASP A 96 -8.50 2.14 14.85
N GLN A 97 -8.00 1.70 13.71
CA GLN A 97 -8.52 1.98 12.38
C GLN A 97 -9.15 0.74 11.76
N GLY A 98 -9.48 -0.24 12.60
CA GLY A 98 -9.97 -1.53 12.18
C GLY A 98 -8.86 -2.56 11.96
N THR A 99 -9.27 -3.71 11.45
CA THR A 99 -8.41 -4.89 11.30
C THR A 99 -8.58 -5.58 9.94
N ASN A 100 -9.52 -5.09 9.11
CA ASN A 100 -9.70 -5.57 7.76
C ASN A 100 -8.72 -4.85 6.82
N ILE A 101 -7.63 -5.53 6.48
CA ILE A 101 -6.54 -4.95 5.68
C ILE A 101 -6.66 -5.41 4.23
N THR A 102 -6.58 -4.46 3.31
CA THR A 102 -6.44 -4.71 1.88
C THR A 102 -5.03 -4.32 1.44
N VAL A 103 -4.22 -5.27 0.98
CA VAL A 103 -2.94 -4.99 0.34
C VAL A 103 -3.15 -5.01 -1.17
N ARG A 104 -2.73 -3.96 -1.87
CA ARG A 104 -2.93 -3.86 -3.32
C ARG A 104 -1.60 -3.75 -4.06
N PHE A 105 -1.21 -4.85 -4.66
CA PHE A 105 -0.12 -4.88 -5.63
C PHE A 105 -0.60 -4.31 -6.97
N THR A 106 0.24 -3.50 -7.60
CA THR A 106 -0.07 -2.79 -8.84
C THR A 106 0.92 -3.18 -9.93
N THR A 107 0.94 -2.47 -11.06
CA THR A 107 1.87 -2.75 -12.16
C THR A 107 3.32 -2.79 -11.67
N GLY A 108 4.11 -3.75 -12.17
CA GLY A 108 5.52 -3.93 -11.83
C GLY A 108 5.79 -5.03 -10.79
N TRP A 109 4.78 -5.46 -10.05
CA TRP A 109 4.91 -6.57 -9.11
C TRP A 109 4.86 -7.93 -9.81
N THR A 110 5.76 -8.84 -9.45
CA THR A 110 5.71 -10.25 -9.87
C THR A 110 5.11 -11.12 -8.77
N THR A 111 4.60 -12.30 -9.13
CA THR A 111 4.04 -13.25 -8.16
C THR A 111 5.05 -13.62 -7.07
N SER A 112 6.34 -13.74 -7.39
CA SER A 112 7.35 -14.09 -6.40
C SER A 112 7.56 -12.98 -5.36
N MET A 113 7.54 -11.71 -5.78
CA MET A 113 7.56 -10.55 -4.88
C MET A 113 6.30 -10.43 -4.02
N MET A 114 5.14 -10.84 -4.53
CA MET A 114 3.87 -10.83 -3.80
C MET A 114 3.71 -12.03 -2.85
N SER A 115 4.42 -13.12 -3.13
CA SER A 115 4.20 -14.38 -2.43
C SER A 115 4.81 -14.39 -1.04
N LEU A 116 4.04 -14.92 -0.09
CA LEU A 116 4.60 -15.51 1.12
C LEU A 116 5.18 -16.87 0.72
N VAL A 117 6.43 -16.92 0.26
CA VAL A 117 7.11 -18.20 0.00
C VAL A 117 7.22 -18.95 1.34
N ARG A 118 6.65 -20.15 1.38
CA ARG A 118 6.74 -21.11 2.50
C ARG A 118 8.18 -21.60 2.68
#